data_AF-A0A7S0N4F5-F1
#
_entry.id   AF-A0A7S0N4F5-F1
#
_cell.length_a   1.000
_cell.length_b   1.000
_cell.length_c   1.000
_cell.angle_alpha   90.00
_cell.angle_beta   90.00
_cell.angle_gamma   90.00
#
_symmetry.space_group_name_H-M   'P 1'
#
loop_
_entity.id
_entity.type
_entity.pdbx_description
1 polymer ?
#
loop_
_entity_poly.entity_id
_entity_poly.type
_entity_poly.pdbx_seq_one_letter_code
_entity_poly.pdbx_strand_id
1 'polypeptide(L)'
;TFRRKLTHVSPVWFQLRRSPEGGLMFTGGQDVDRKWMDDVRKPEEECDAEGATAGAVTKIVPRVVVELSGQDQMAMLQNEDELQAVLDLFAEECQKYQFDGFALEAWPSWARGGLLQPQYGLRPLAVRFVRFLTQRLHAQ
;
A
#
# COMPACT_ATOMS: atom_id res chain seq x y z
N THR A 1 -4.69 7.77 25.45
CA THR A 1 -4.26 6.45 24.91
C THR A 1 -3.06 6.62 23.97
N PHE A 2 -2.20 5.60 23.82
CA PHE A 2 -0.94 5.68 23.04
C PHE A 2 -1.15 6.08 21.57
N ARG A 3 -2.30 5.75 20.97
CA ARG A 3 -2.67 6.11 19.59
C ARG A 3 -2.51 7.61 19.27
N ARG A 4 -2.69 8.49 20.28
CA ARG A 4 -2.56 9.94 20.16
C ARG A 4 -1.15 10.43 19.80
N LYS A 5 -0.13 9.59 19.98
CA LYS A 5 1.26 9.92 19.67
C LYS A 5 1.62 9.64 18.20
N LEU A 6 0.70 9.05 17.43
CA LEU A 6 0.97 8.56 16.08
C LEU A 6 0.15 9.34 15.05
N THR A 7 0.84 9.90 14.06
CA THR A 7 0.19 10.52 12.89
C THR A 7 -0.25 9.48 11.85
N HIS A 8 0.46 8.35 11.81
CA HIS A 8 0.20 7.24 10.89
C HIS A 8 0.35 5.92 11.62
N VAL A 9 -0.44 4.93 11.23
CA VAL A 9 -0.25 3.52 11.55
C VAL A 9 -0.19 2.70 10.27
N SER A 10 0.73 1.73 10.21
CA SER A 10 0.93 0.87 9.06
C SER A 10 0.70 -0.59 9.47
N PRO A 11 -0.55 -1.06 9.50
CA PRO A 11 -0.83 -2.46 9.81
C PRO A 11 -0.23 -3.39 8.76
N VAL A 12 0.15 -4.60 9.18
CA VAL A 12 0.80 -5.60 8.33
C VAL A 12 -0.23 -6.68 7.97
N TRP A 13 -0.93 -6.45 6.87
CA TRP A 13 -1.95 -7.39 6.38
C TRP A 13 -1.60 -7.92 4.99
N PHE A 14 -1.21 -7.02 4.09
CA PHE A 14 -1.24 -7.33 2.66
C PHE A 14 0.09 -7.85 2.10
N GLN A 15 -0.03 -8.79 1.17
CA GLN A 15 1.03 -9.16 0.23
C GLN A 15 0.49 -9.12 -1.20
N LEU A 16 1.29 -8.61 -2.14
CA LEU A 16 1.03 -8.68 -3.57
C LEU A 16 1.69 -9.93 -4.14
N ARG A 17 0.89 -10.82 -4.73
CA ARG A 17 1.32 -12.12 -5.24
C ARG A 17 0.70 -12.43 -6.61
N ARG A 18 1.25 -13.44 -7.28
CA ARG A 18 0.55 -14.11 -8.39
C ARG A 18 -0.58 -14.98 -7.85
N SER A 19 -1.74 -14.90 -8.48
CA SER A 19 -2.83 -15.83 -8.22
C SER A 19 -2.51 -17.22 -8.81
N PRO A 20 -2.96 -18.32 -8.17
CA PRO A 20 -2.89 -19.66 -8.76
C PRO A 20 -3.58 -19.77 -10.13
N GLU A 21 -4.60 -18.94 -10.36
CA GLU A 21 -5.38 -18.91 -11.61
C GLU A 21 -4.77 -17.97 -12.67
N GLY A 22 -3.67 -17.30 -12.35
CA GLY A 22 -3.05 -16.26 -13.17
C GLY A 22 -3.48 -14.85 -12.76
N GLY A 23 -2.68 -13.85 -13.15
CA GLY A 23 -2.87 -12.46 -12.73
C GLY A 23 -2.29 -12.14 -11.35
N LEU A 24 -2.54 -10.91 -10.89
CA LEU A 24 -2.02 -10.36 -9.62
C LEU A 24 -3.14 -10.27 -8.60
N MET A 25 -2.83 -10.54 -7.33
CA MET A 25 -3.81 -10.48 -6.25
C MET A 25 -3.19 -9.98 -4.95
N PHE A 26 -4.03 -9.41 -4.08
CA PHE A 26 -3.71 -9.19 -2.68
C PHE A 26 -4.15 -10.39 -1.85
N THR A 27 -3.27 -10.83 -0.96
CA THR A 27 -3.59 -11.74 0.15
C THR A 27 -3.65 -10.96 1.46
N GLY A 28 -4.32 -11.52 2.48
CA GLY A 28 -4.38 -10.92 3.81
C GLY A 28 -5.58 -10.00 4.08
N GLY A 29 -6.45 -9.79 3.09
CA GLY A 29 -7.64 -8.93 3.26
C GLY A 29 -8.62 -9.40 4.35
N GLN A 30 -8.60 -10.69 4.72
CA GLN A 30 -9.38 -11.22 5.85
C GLN A 30 -8.89 -10.73 7.22
N ASP A 31 -7.65 -10.23 7.32
CA ASP A 31 -7.05 -9.76 8.57
C ASP A 31 -7.37 -8.28 8.86
N VAL A 32 -8.08 -7.60 7.95
CA VAL A 32 -8.49 -6.21 8.11
C VAL A 32 -9.58 -6.08 9.17
N ASP A 33 -9.23 -5.49 10.31
CA ASP A 33 -10.16 -5.24 11.42
C ASP A 33 -10.76 -3.83 11.34
N ARG A 34 -11.99 -3.73 10.79
CA ARG A 34 -12.71 -2.44 10.67
C ARG A 34 -12.98 -1.79 12.02
N LYS A 35 -13.32 -2.59 13.04
CA LYS A 35 -13.61 -2.06 14.38
C LYS A 35 -12.37 -1.43 14.98
N TRP A 36 -11.21 -2.07 14.81
CA TRP A 36 -9.93 -1.50 15.21
C TRP A 36 -9.61 -0.21 14.46
N MET A 37 -9.86 -0.15 13.15
CA MET A 37 -9.65 1.08 12.37
C MET A 37 -10.52 2.22 12.89
N ASP A 38 -11.80 1.96 13.17
CA ASP A 38 -12.71 2.95 13.76
C ASP A 38 -12.19 3.43 15.11
N ASP A 39 -11.72 2.51 15.96
CA ASP A 39 -11.14 2.84 17.27
C ASP A 39 -9.82 3.64 17.18
N VAL A 40 -9.03 3.43 16.12
CA VAL A 40 -7.84 4.23 15.84
C VAL A 40 -8.23 5.63 15.35
N ARG A 41 -9.27 5.71 14.52
CA ARG A 41 -9.76 6.96 13.91
C ARG A 41 -10.62 7.82 14.82
N LYS A 42 -11.13 7.27 15.93
CA LYS A 42 -11.98 8.00 16.88
C LYS A 42 -11.35 9.34 17.27
N PRO A 43 -11.96 10.47 16.87
CA PRO A 43 -11.55 11.78 17.35
C PRO A 43 -11.74 11.86 18.88
N GLU A 44 -11.02 12.77 19.53
CA GLU A 44 -11.26 13.04 20.95
C GLU A 44 -12.63 13.72 21.13
N GLU A 45 -13.38 13.31 22.15
CA GLU A 45 -14.30 14.24 22.81
C GLU A 45 -13.45 15.22 23.63
N GLU A 46 -13.79 16.50 23.57
CA GLU A 46 -13.08 17.63 24.18
C GLU A 46 -12.66 17.32 25.63
N CYS A 47 -11.37 17.04 25.84
CA CYS A 47 -10.77 17.07 27.16
C CYS A 47 -9.69 18.13 27.13
N ASP A 48 -9.76 19.06 28.09
CA ASP A 48 -9.01 20.30 28.28
C ASP A 48 -7.47 20.15 28.45
N ALA A 49 -6.83 19.28 27.67
CA ALA A 49 -5.39 19.09 27.69
C ALA A 49 -4.71 20.14 26.81
N GLU A 50 -4.20 21.19 27.45
CA GLU A 50 -3.34 22.21 26.84
C GLU A 50 -2.20 21.54 26.04
N GLY A 51 -2.21 21.74 24.73
CA GLY A 51 -1.23 21.18 23.79
C GLY A 51 -1.72 20.02 22.92
N ALA A 52 -2.96 19.55 23.09
CA ALA A 52 -3.58 18.67 22.11
C ALA A 52 -3.85 19.46 20.81
N THR A 53 -3.18 19.10 19.72
CA THR A 53 -3.58 19.56 18.38
C THR A 53 -4.97 19.00 18.10
N ALA A 54 -5.98 19.82 18.33
CA ALA A 54 -7.37 19.52 18.02
C ALA A 54 -7.48 19.01 16.57
N GLY A 55 -8.04 17.81 16.37
CA GLY A 55 -8.67 17.42 15.11
C GLY A 55 -7.88 16.54 14.12
N ALA A 56 -6.64 16.12 14.39
CA ALA A 56 -5.93 15.23 13.45
C ALA A 56 -6.27 13.74 13.68
N VAL A 57 -7.04 13.15 12.76
CA VAL A 57 -7.33 11.70 12.75
C VAL A 57 -6.07 10.92 12.34
N THR A 58 -5.71 9.88 13.09
CA THR A 58 -4.58 9.00 12.74
C THR A 58 -4.83 8.33 11.39
N LYS A 59 -3.89 8.50 10.46
CA LYS A 59 -3.96 7.90 9.13
C LYS A 59 -3.60 6.41 9.17
N ILE A 60 -4.32 5.60 8.42
CA ILE A 60 -4.11 4.15 8.30
C ILE A 60 -3.56 3.86 6.92
N VAL A 61 -2.29 3.45 6.85
CA VAL A 61 -1.55 3.21 5.60
C VAL A 61 -1.00 1.78 5.59
N PRO A 62 -1.82 0.75 5.28
CA PRO A 62 -1.39 -0.64 5.37
C PRO A 62 -0.12 -0.93 4.57
N ARG A 63 0.71 -1.80 5.13
CA ARG A 63 1.92 -2.28 4.46
C ARG A 63 1.55 -3.31 3.41
N VAL A 64 2.07 -3.15 2.20
CA VAL A 64 1.95 -4.12 1.11
C VAL A 64 3.33 -4.65 0.78
N VAL A 65 3.57 -5.92 1.07
CA VAL A 65 4.83 -6.60 0.72
C VAL A 65 4.73 -7.17 -0.69
N VAL A 66 5.65 -6.82 -1.58
CA VAL A 66 5.68 -7.38 -2.94
C VAL A 66 6.37 -8.74 -2.94
N GLU A 67 5.62 -9.79 -3.19
CA GLU A 67 6.10 -11.17 -3.21
C GLU A 67 5.91 -11.76 -4.61
N LEU A 68 6.70 -11.25 -5.54
CA LEU A 68 6.69 -11.64 -6.95
C LEU A 68 8.07 -12.18 -7.36
N SER A 69 8.10 -13.16 -8.25
CA SER A 69 9.35 -13.57 -8.90
C SER A 69 9.89 -12.44 -9.78
N GLY A 70 11.17 -12.51 -10.17
CA GLY A 70 11.73 -11.51 -11.10
C GLY A 70 10.97 -11.46 -12.44
N GLN A 71 10.53 -12.62 -12.94
CA GLN A 71 9.73 -12.71 -14.16
C GLN A 71 8.35 -12.05 -13.99
N ASP A 72 7.69 -12.29 -12.86
CA ASP A 72 6.38 -11.67 -12.57
C ASP A 72 6.48 -10.18 -12.37
N GLN A 73 7.54 -9.70 -11.71
CA GLN A 73 7.82 -8.27 -11.60
C GLN A 73 7.99 -7.64 -12.98
N MET A 74 8.66 -8.34 -13.91
CA MET A 74 8.82 -7.83 -15.26
C MET A 74 7.52 -7.81 -16.04
N ALA A 75 6.74 -8.89 -15.97
CA ALA A 75 5.42 -8.95 -16.59
C ALA A 75 4.51 -7.80 -16.08
N MET A 76 4.42 -7.63 -14.76
CA MET A 76 3.64 -6.57 -14.13
C MET A 76 4.06 -5.15 -14.59
N LEU A 77 5.35 -4.90 -14.80
CA LEU A 77 5.86 -3.56 -15.10
C LEU A 77 5.90 -3.22 -16.59
N GLN A 78 5.94 -4.22 -17.47
CA GLN A 78 6.07 -4.04 -18.92
C GLN A 78 4.78 -4.31 -19.68
N ASN A 79 3.93 -5.22 -19.19
CA ASN A 79 2.62 -5.45 -19.77
C ASN A 79 1.66 -4.38 -19.24
N GLU A 80 1.13 -3.55 -20.15
CA GLU A 80 0.22 -2.46 -19.77
C GLU A 80 -1.08 -2.96 -19.13
N ASP A 81 -1.61 -4.12 -19.54
CA ASP A 81 -2.82 -4.68 -18.95
C ASP A 81 -2.57 -5.14 -17.51
N GLU A 82 -1.44 -5.81 -17.26
CA GLU A 82 -1.06 -6.18 -15.88
C GLU A 82 -0.74 -4.97 -15.01
N LEU A 83 -0.11 -3.95 -15.60
CA LEU A 83 0.16 -2.69 -14.92
C LEU A 83 -1.14 -1.98 -14.54
N GLN A 84 -2.13 -1.90 -15.43
CA GLN A 84 -3.44 -1.34 -15.09
C GLN A 84 -4.15 -2.18 -14.03
N ALA A 85 -4.15 -3.51 -14.18
CA ALA A 85 -4.80 -4.41 -13.24
C ALA A 85 -4.24 -4.27 -11.81
N VAL A 86 -2.92 -4.14 -11.64
CA VAL A 86 -2.34 -3.90 -10.32
C VAL A 86 -2.70 -2.51 -9.79
N LEU A 87 -2.73 -1.47 -10.64
CA LEU A 87 -3.14 -0.13 -10.21
C LEU A 87 -4.61 -0.11 -9.75
N ASP A 88 -5.49 -0.81 -10.46
CA ASP A 88 -6.90 -1.01 -10.09
C ASP A 88 -7.00 -1.76 -8.77
N LEU A 89 -6.25 -2.84 -8.59
CA LEU A 89 -6.25 -3.62 -7.34
C LEU A 89 -5.91 -2.77 -6.11
N PHE A 90 -4.86 -1.94 -6.19
CA PHE A 90 -4.52 -1.01 -5.09
C PHE A 90 -5.64 0.01 -4.85
N ALA A 91 -6.21 0.57 -5.93
CA ALA A 91 -7.26 1.57 -5.86
C ALA A 91 -8.54 1.01 -5.21
N GLU A 92 -9.00 -0.15 -5.65
CA GLU A 92 -10.19 -0.83 -5.13
C GLU A 92 -10.04 -1.17 -3.65
N GLU A 93 -8.89 -1.70 -3.24
CA GLU A 93 -8.65 -2.07 -1.85
C GLU A 93 -8.51 -0.83 -0.95
N CYS A 94 -7.90 0.25 -1.45
CA CYS A 94 -7.87 1.54 -0.76
C CYS A 94 -9.29 2.05 -0.50
N GLN A 95 -10.16 2.02 -1.52
CA GLN A 95 -11.53 2.52 -1.43
C GLN A 95 -12.39 1.62 -0.53
N LYS A 96 -12.32 0.30 -0.71
CA LYS A 96 -13.11 -0.72 0.01
C LYS A 96 -12.94 -0.62 1.52
N TYR A 97 -11.73 -0.40 2.00
CA TYR A 97 -11.42 -0.27 3.42
C TYR A 97 -11.19 1.17 3.87
N GLN A 98 -11.35 2.13 2.95
CA GLN A 98 -11.13 3.55 3.18
C GLN A 98 -9.74 3.82 3.78
N PHE A 99 -8.69 3.20 3.25
CA PHE A 99 -7.32 3.46 3.71
C PHE A 99 -6.87 4.87 3.30
N ASP A 100 -5.90 5.42 4.04
CA ASP A 100 -5.30 6.73 3.76
C ASP A 100 -4.11 6.63 2.78
N GLY A 101 -3.92 5.46 2.18
CA GLY A 101 -2.81 5.11 1.29
C GLY A 101 -2.16 3.78 1.67
N PHE A 102 -0.96 3.52 1.17
CA PHE A 102 -0.20 2.29 1.45
C PHE A 102 1.27 2.58 1.72
N ALA A 103 1.86 1.76 2.59
CA ALA A 103 3.31 1.63 2.71
C ALA A 103 3.79 0.49 1.80
N LEU A 104 4.29 0.83 0.60
CA LEU A 104 4.76 -0.14 -0.38
C LEU A 104 6.15 -0.69 -0.03
N GLU A 105 6.23 -1.97 0.35
CA GLU A 105 7.49 -2.68 0.59
C GLU A 105 7.88 -3.49 -0.65
N ALA A 106 8.37 -2.79 -1.68
CA ALA A 106 8.78 -3.41 -2.93
C ALA A 106 10.30 -3.55 -3.10
N TRP A 107 11.09 -2.76 -2.37
CA TRP A 107 12.54 -2.65 -2.56
C TRP A 107 13.29 -3.98 -2.45
N PRO A 108 13.07 -4.82 -1.41
CA PRO A 108 13.77 -6.11 -1.30
C PRO A 108 13.41 -7.06 -2.45
N SER A 109 12.16 -7.01 -2.89
CA SER A 109 11.63 -7.82 -4.00
C SER A 109 12.27 -7.41 -5.33
N TRP A 110 12.31 -6.11 -5.61
CA TRP A 110 12.94 -5.53 -6.80
C TRP A 110 14.45 -5.75 -6.85
N ALA A 111 15.12 -5.69 -5.69
CA ALA A 111 16.55 -6.02 -5.60
C ALA A 111 16.80 -7.47 -6.01
N ARG A 112 16.01 -8.41 -5.48
CA ARG A 112 16.11 -9.85 -5.78
C ARG A 112 15.72 -10.17 -7.22
N GLY A 113 14.73 -9.48 -7.77
CA GLY A 113 14.26 -9.60 -9.15
C GLY A 113 15.18 -8.95 -10.19
N GLY A 114 16.25 -8.26 -9.76
CA GLY A 114 17.20 -7.60 -10.66
C GLY A 114 16.81 -6.20 -11.12
N LEU A 115 15.60 -5.72 -10.81
CA LEU A 115 15.09 -4.40 -11.25
C LEU A 115 15.99 -3.23 -10.79
N LEU A 116 16.62 -3.37 -9.64
CA LEU A 116 17.49 -2.34 -9.07
C LEU A 116 18.95 -2.45 -9.51
N GLN A 117 19.33 -3.50 -10.24
CA GLN A 117 20.70 -3.71 -10.67
C GLN A 117 21.03 -2.77 -11.86
N PRO A 118 22.08 -1.92 -11.76
CA PRO A 118 22.39 -0.93 -12.80
C PRO A 118 22.59 -1.53 -14.19
N GLN A 119 23.17 -2.72 -14.28
CA GLN A 119 23.51 -3.37 -15.55
C GLN A 119 22.29 -3.69 -16.43
N TYR A 120 21.09 -3.84 -15.86
CA TYR A 120 19.88 -4.14 -16.63
C TYR A 120 19.11 -2.88 -17.04
N GLY A 121 19.41 -1.72 -16.44
CA GLY A 121 18.73 -0.46 -16.79
C GLY A 121 17.22 -0.43 -16.50
N LEU A 122 16.71 -1.30 -15.62
CA LEU A 122 15.26 -1.49 -15.39
C LEU A 122 14.65 -0.56 -14.33
N ARG A 123 15.47 0.19 -13.59
CA ARG A 123 15.02 1.15 -12.56
C ARG A 123 13.93 2.12 -13.02
N PRO A 124 13.94 2.65 -14.26
CA PRO A 124 12.88 3.54 -14.73
C PRO A 124 11.48 2.90 -14.71
N LEU A 125 11.37 1.58 -14.88
CA LEU A 125 10.09 0.88 -14.83
C LEU A 125 9.51 0.87 -13.41
N ALA A 126 10.35 0.62 -12.40
CA ALA A 126 9.95 0.68 -11.00
C ALA A 126 9.50 2.10 -10.59
N VAL A 127 10.24 3.13 -11.02
CA VAL A 127 9.88 4.54 -10.77
C VAL A 127 8.58 4.91 -11.49
N ARG A 128 8.39 4.46 -12.75
CA ARG A 128 7.16 4.65 -13.51
C ARG A 128 5.96 4.06 -12.77
N PHE A 129 6.09 2.84 -12.27
CA PHE A 129 5.04 2.18 -11.49
C PHE A 129 4.66 2.98 -10.24
N VAL A 130 5.64 3.40 -9.42
CA VAL A 130 5.36 4.21 -8.22
C VAL A 130 4.63 5.51 -8.58
N ARG A 131 5.04 6.17 -9.68
CA ARG A 131 4.39 7.39 -10.15
C ARG A 131 2.94 7.13 -10.55
N PHE A 132 2.67 6.08 -11.31
CA PHE A 132 1.31 5.73 -11.73
C PHE A 132 0.44 5.31 -10.56
N LEU A 133 0.99 4.55 -9.61
CA LEU A 133 0.29 4.18 -8.39
C LEU A 133 -0.11 5.42 -7.58
N THR A 134 0.83 6.35 -7.42
CA THR A 134 0.55 7.63 -6.74
C THR A 134 -0.54 8.43 -7.44
N GLN A 135 -0.46 8.56 -8.78
CA GLN A 135 -1.48 9.25 -9.57
C GLN A 135 -2.84 8.58 -9.44
N ARG A 136 -2.89 7.25 -9.46
CA ARG A 136 -4.12 6.48 -9.33
C ARG A 136 -4.78 6.68 -7.97
N LEU A 137 -4.00 6.61 -6.89
CA LEU A 137 -4.53 6.76 -5.52
C LEU A 137 -4.97 8.20 -5.21
N HIS A 138 -4.32 9.21 -5.81
CA HIS A 138 -4.72 10.62 -5.62
C HIS A 138 -5.91 11.05 -6.48
N ALA A 139 -6.31 10.24 -7.48
CA ALA A 139 -7.44 10.55 -8.34
C ALA A 139 -8.79 10.06 -7.79
N GLN A 140 -8.78 9.41 -6.62
CA GLN A 140 -9.97 8.87 -5.95
C GLN A 140 -10.77 9.93 -5.18
#